data_AF-A0A4U5MXG5-F1
#
_entry.id   AF-A0A4U5MXG5-F1
#
_cell.length_a   1.000
_cell.length_b   1.000
_cell.length_c   1.000
_cell.angle_alpha   90.00
_cell.angle_beta   90.00
_cell.angle_gamma   90.00
#
_symmetry.space_group_name_H-M   'P 1'
#
loop_
_entity.id
_entity.type
_entity.pdbx_description
1 polymer ?
#
loop_
_entity_poly.entity_id
_entity_poly.type
_entity_poly.pdbx_seq_one_letter_code
_entity_poly.pdbx_strand_id
1 'polypeptide(L)'
;MVLMMIQHQHQQTSTTVAPHPIPLSTSTHRSPVTPSHTQSQSPLSLVPLSSSSHRFPPPPPPPPPPSLDHVISPIASAAHHSAEPALMLARVCLSDISPYDGAPAGPYVRAVEALSGSLMKHNAAVIELGSAEASLMRCGLEAARLYFRSRSQNGVVKGCSSRGVYMYRAGRPVEDCDSSPPCMAEIFRCMGKAARSALCAIARHLRLRSDVFNQLLDDTPLPAGEVSSSVLVATYSHTSLQNGKGAIGGGKLAVNGEVEKGLLTLISSDSPGLQVCDPNGHWYLADCSSAPGNLLLITGKTLSHTTAGLRPAASYRASPDYSSGANSGGRTSLAFRLMPQGNAILDCSPIAAAGHVIPQSYVPISVSQFLDDLSAEEDVNCNRPDNTYVAQNDVNKEPSLRSVLSDPLSGAFLEDAVVVSCGHSFGGLMLRRVLDMSRCTLCNAEIEAGSLVPNYALRAAAAAVKNEDDRRLFYNATLRKRRKEMGDHTDSMKRQHRENVDIAAADGLHRGVQYPFSVNEKVMIKGNRRTPEKFVGKEAIITSQCLNGWYLLKIIGSGENVRLQYRSLRKILSSEAIEDRCASQPIQNSS
;
A
#
# COMPACT_ATOMS: atom_id res chain seq x y z
N MET A 1 56.19 -11.14 22.90
CA MET A 1 56.58 -12.51 23.33
C MET A 1 55.34 -13.36 23.22
N VAL A 2 55.24 -14.49 22.53
CA VAL A 2 56.16 -15.36 21.77
C VAL A 2 55.24 -16.26 20.93
N LEU A 3 55.57 -16.42 19.63
CA LEU A 3 55.38 -17.57 18.72
C LEU A 3 53.96 -18.17 18.51
N MET A 4 53.48 -18.25 17.25
CA MET A 4 53.60 -19.42 16.32
C MET A 4 52.82 -20.65 16.83
N MET A 5 52.11 -21.46 16.04
CA MET A 5 52.11 -21.76 14.61
C MET A 5 50.99 -22.80 14.35
N ILE A 6 50.50 -22.88 13.09
CA ILE A 6 50.17 -24.11 12.33
C ILE A 6 48.92 -24.93 12.77
N GLN A 7 48.15 -25.65 11.95
CA GLN A 7 47.81 -25.76 10.50
C GLN A 7 47.01 -27.07 10.36
N HIS A 8 46.21 -27.20 9.30
CA HIS A 8 45.56 -28.41 8.74
C HIS A 8 44.31 -28.97 9.46
N GLN A 9 43.11 -29.14 8.87
CA GLN A 9 42.58 -29.48 7.51
C GLN A 9 42.47 -30.99 7.21
N HIS A 10 41.26 -31.57 7.33
CA HIS A 10 40.56 -32.47 6.36
C HIS A 10 39.20 -32.92 6.99
N GLN A 11 38.04 -32.73 6.33
CA GLN A 11 37.29 -33.71 5.49
C GLN A 11 36.94 -35.01 6.24
N GLN A 12 35.72 -35.58 6.27
CA GLN A 12 34.60 -35.64 5.31
C GLN A 12 33.35 -36.32 5.99
N THR A 13 32.14 -36.04 5.46
CA THR A 13 30.97 -36.94 5.22
C THR A 13 30.10 -37.59 6.34
N SER A 14 28.79 -37.27 6.26
CA SER A 14 27.58 -38.16 6.25
C SER A 14 27.22 -38.95 7.54
N THR A 15 25.99 -39.18 8.02
CA THR A 15 24.63 -39.38 7.46
C THR A 15 23.55 -39.27 8.56
N THR A 16 22.32 -38.90 8.15
CA THR A 16 20.96 -39.17 8.68
C THR A 16 20.75 -40.20 9.82
N VAL A 17 19.80 -39.92 10.74
CA VAL A 17 18.64 -40.77 11.16
C VAL A 17 17.78 -40.03 12.22
N ALA A 18 16.46 -40.11 12.10
CA ALA A 18 15.44 -39.83 13.13
C ALA A 18 14.47 -41.05 13.18
N PRO A 19 13.35 -41.01 13.92
CA PRO A 19 13.18 -41.05 15.39
C PRO A 19 12.25 -42.24 15.82
N HIS A 20 12.14 -42.62 17.12
CA HIS A 20 11.03 -43.44 17.70
C HIS A 20 11.19 -43.71 19.23
N PRO A 21 10.18 -44.21 20.01
CA PRO A 21 9.36 -43.38 20.92
C PRO A 21 8.99 -44.01 22.32
N ILE A 22 8.03 -43.40 23.07
CA ILE A 22 7.13 -43.99 24.14
C ILE A 22 7.80 -44.33 25.52
N PRO A 23 7.13 -44.42 26.72
CA PRO A 23 5.68 -44.48 27.06
C PRO A 23 5.13 -43.61 28.22
N LEU A 24 3.79 -43.63 28.26
CA LEU A 24 2.86 -43.30 29.34
C LEU A 24 2.88 -44.35 30.48
N SER A 25 2.68 -43.96 31.74
CA SER A 25 2.21 -44.86 32.81
C SER A 25 1.45 -44.11 33.91
N THR A 26 0.32 -44.71 34.27
CA THR A 26 -0.72 -44.31 35.23
C THR A 26 -0.39 -44.75 36.65
N SER A 27 -0.88 -44.03 37.67
CA SER A 27 -1.36 -44.69 38.90
C SER A 27 -2.36 -43.81 39.67
N THR A 28 -3.44 -44.47 40.06
CA THR A 28 -4.60 -44.04 40.85
C THR A 28 -4.36 -44.44 42.30
N HIS A 29 -4.69 -43.61 43.30
CA HIS A 29 -5.13 -44.10 44.61
C HIS A 29 -6.01 -43.06 45.35
N ARG A 30 -6.79 -43.58 46.29
CA ARG A 30 -8.14 -43.20 46.73
C ARG A 30 -8.10 -42.74 48.21
N SER A 31 -8.90 -41.71 48.54
CA SER A 31 -9.59 -41.24 49.80
C SER A 31 -9.24 -41.84 51.19
N PRO A 32 -9.44 -41.18 52.39
CA PRO A 32 -10.71 -40.50 52.81
C PRO A 32 -10.72 -39.36 53.91
N VAL A 33 -11.75 -38.49 53.87
CA VAL A 33 -12.74 -38.00 54.89
C VAL A 33 -12.40 -37.76 56.41
N THR A 34 -12.43 -36.45 56.86
CA THR A 34 -12.87 -35.75 58.14
C THR A 34 -12.45 -36.19 59.59
N PRO A 35 -12.82 -35.49 60.71
CA PRO A 35 -12.70 -34.06 61.16
C PRO A 35 -12.23 -33.90 62.66
N SER A 36 -11.93 -32.67 63.16
CA SER A 36 -12.04 -32.16 64.57
C SER A 36 -11.19 -30.88 64.75
N HIS A 37 -11.62 -29.69 65.23
CA HIS A 37 -12.25 -29.17 66.49
C HIS A 37 -11.35 -29.11 67.75
N THR A 38 -10.98 -27.88 68.20
CA THR A 38 -10.99 -27.33 69.60
C THR A 38 -10.36 -25.90 69.59
N GLN A 39 -11.06 -24.80 69.91
CA GLN A 39 -11.49 -24.21 71.22
C GLN A 39 -10.49 -23.23 71.89
N SER A 40 -10.94 -21.98 72.13
CA SER A 40 -10.87 -21.21 73.40
C SER A 40 -11.37 -19.77 73.15
N GLN A 41 -12.57 -19.38 73.58
CA GLN A 41 -13.01 -18.85 74.90
C GLN A 41 -13.03 -17.31 74.99
N SER A 42 -14.22 -16.79 75.32
CA SER A 42 -14.60 -15.42 75.74
C SER A 42 -14.68 -15.30 77.28
N PRO A 43 -14.84 -14.08 77.84
CA PRO A 43 -16.11 -13.69 78.51
C PRO A 43 -16.54 -12.22 78.20
N LEU A 44 -17.81 -11.88 77.91
CA LEU A 44 -18.96 -11.49 78.78
C LEU A 44 -18.66 -10.36 79.81
N SER A 45 -19.49 -9.36 80.17
CA SER A 45 -20.75 -8.69 79.71
C SER A 45 -21.14 -7.62 80.79
N LEU A 46 -22.12 -6.73 80.48
CA LEU A 46 -23.04 -5.91 81.33
C LEU A 46 -22.87 -4.36 81.17
N VAL A 47 -23.76 -3.49 80.61
CA VAL A 47 -25.24 -3.19 80.70
C VAL A 47 -25.49 -1.88 81.56
N PRO A 48 -26.58 -1.07 81.44
CA PRO A 48 -26.67 0.22 80.69
C PRO A 48 -27.29 1.40 81.53
N LEU A 49 -27.75 2.51 80.91
CA LEU A 49 -28.89 3.42 81.24
C LEU A 49 -28.71 4.76 80.46
N SER A 50 -29.52 5.14 79.47
CA SER A 50 -30.90 5.70 79.47
C SER A 50 -31.00 7.22 79.67
N SER A 51 -31.41 7.95 78.62
CA SER A 51 -32.47 8.98 78.72
C SER A 51 -32.96 9.44 77.33
N SER A 52 -34.27 9.50 77.20
CA SER A 52 -35.14 9.68 76.04
C SER A 52 -35.50 11.15 75.71
N SER A 53 -36.09 11.34 74.51
CA SER A 53 -37.06 12.38 74.06
C SER A 53 -36.57 13.17 72.83
N HIS A 54 -37.29 13.47 71.74
CA HIS A 54 -38.69 13.33 71.30
C HIS A 54 -38.72 13.27 69.75
N ARG A 55 -39.81 12.72 69.20
CA ARG A 55 -40.17 12.55 67.77
C ARG A 55 -40.75 13.85 67.18
N PHE A 56 -40.51 14.17 65.90
CA PHE A 56 -41.50 14.61 64.87
C PHE A 56 -40.82 14.84 63.49
N PRO A 57 -41.49 14.57 62.34
CA PRO A 57 -40.92 14.65 60.98
C PRO A 57 -41.03 16.05 60.32
N PRO A 58 -40.28 16.33 59.24
CA PRO A 58 -40.12 17.66 58.66
C PRO A 58 -41.31 18.13 57.77
N PRO A 59 -41.53 19.46 57.61
CA PRO A 59 -42.61 20.02 56.80
C PRO A 59 -42.28 20.12 55.29
N PRO A 60 -43.30 20.17 54.41
CA PRO A 60 -43.13 20.30 52.95
C PRO A 60 -42.86 21.75 52.48
N PRO A 61 -42.26 21.94 51.29
CA PRO A 61 -41.96 23.26 50.72
C PRO A 61 -43.19 23.96 50.09
N PRO A 62 -43.17 25.31 49.98
CA PRO A 62 -44.30 26.13 49.51
C PRO A 62 -44.45 26.18 47.96
N PRO A 63 -45.64 26.53 47.45
CA PRO A 63 -45.96 26.55 46.01
C PRO A 63 -45.47 27.83 45.28
N PRO A 64 -45.34 27.79 43.94
CA PRO A 64 -44.89 28.94 43.14
C PRO A 64 -46.03 29.91 42.79
N PRO A 65 -45.76 31.22 42.64
CA PRO A 65 -46.71 32.20 42.09
C PRO A 65 -46.70 32.25 40.54
N PRO A 66 -47.76 32.81 39.90
CA PRO A 66 -48.08 32.57 38.50
C PRO A 66 -47.45 33.54 37.48
N SER A 67 -47.53 33.09 36.24
CA SER A 67 -47.15 33.66 34.94
C SER A 67 -47.57 35.12 34.67
N LEU A 68 -46.71 35.84 33.94
CA LEU A 68 -47.11 36.92 33.04
C LEU A 68 -46.33 36.86 31.72
N ASP A 69 -47.11 36.91 30.64
CA ASP A 69 -46.71 36.93 29.23
C ASP A 69 -45.93 38.20 28.84
N HIS A 70 -44.93 38.07 27.96
CA HIS A 70 -45.03 38.54 26.58
C HIS A 70 -43.69 38.46 25.81
N VAL A 71 -43.70 37.65 24.75
CA VAL A 71 -43.38 38.00 23.35
C VAL A 71 -42.06 38.74 23.09
N ILE A 72 -41.13 38.06 22.39
CA ILE A 72 -40.63 38.40 21.04
C ILE A 72 -39.76 37.22 20.56
N SER A 73 -40.22 36.51 19.53
CA SER A 73 -39.38 35.65 18.68
C SER A 73 -38.77 36.48 17.55
N PRO A 74 -37.72 35.98 16.90
CA PRO A 74 -37.89 35.72 15.49
C PRO A 74 -37.39 34.34 15.05
N ILE A 75 -38.32 33.60 14.43
CA ILE A 75 -38.19 32.86 13.17
C ILE A 75 -37.09 31.78 13.14
N ALA A 76 -37.52 30.57 13.51
CA ALA A 76 -36.93 29.33 13.03
C ALA A 76 -37.31 29.12 11.56
N SER A 77 -36.32 29.16 10.66
CA SER A 77 -36.48 28.62 9.31
C SER A 77 -36.42 27.10 9.39
N ALA A 78 -37.57 26.48 9.17
CA ALA A 78 -37.70 25.05 8.94
C ALA A 78 -36.96 24.67 7.64
N ALA A 79 -35.82 24.02 7.77
CA ALA A 79 -35.31 23.14 6.74
C ALA A 79 -35.57 21.70 7.20
N HIS A 80 -36.66 21.12 6.72
CA HIS A 80 -36.86 19.68 6.74
C HIS A 80 -35.76 19.02 5.91
N HIS A 81 -34.65 18.64 6.55
CA HIS A 81 -33.82 17.56 6.04
C HIS A 81 -34.30 16.28 6.72
N SER A 82 -34.84 15.39 5.90
CA SER A 82 -35.09 14.00 6.25
C SER A 82 -33.84 13.45 6.94
N ALA A 83 -33.94 13.21 8.26
CA ALA A 83 -32.86 12.61 9.03
C ALA A 83 -32.74 11.15 8.62
N GLU A 84 -31.92 10.91 7.60
CA GLU A 84 -31.34 9.61 7.31
C GLU A 84 -30.56 9.16 8.56
N PRO A 85 -30.75 7.93 9.07
CA PRO A 85 -30.07 7.50 10.29
C PRO A 85 -28.56 7.54 10.03
N ALA A 86 -27.86 8.42 10.75
CA ALA A 86 -26.41 8.54 10.65
C ALA A 86 -25.79 7.15 10.82
N LEU A 87 -25.08 6.67 9.78
CA LEU A 87 -24.34 5.42 9.82
C LEU A 87 -23.32 5.48 10.96
N MET A 88 -23.64 4.85 12.08
CA MET A 88 -22.79 4.84 13.28
C MET A 88 -21.85 3.64 13.21
N LEU A 89 -20.58 3.90 12.86
CA LEU A 89 -19.51 2.92 12.99
C LEU A 89 -19.42 2.41 14.43
N ALA A 90 -19.19 1.11 14.61
CA ALA A 90 -18.98 0.58 15.95
C ALA A 90 -17.69 1.15 16.54
N ARG A 91 -17.77 1.46 17.82
CA ARG A 91 -16.68 2.03 18.61
C ARG A 91 -16.29 1.01 19.66
N VAL A 92 -15.02 0.64 19.68
CA VAL A 92 -14.52 -0.46 20.51
C VAL A 92 -13.26 -0.02 21.24
N CYS A 93 -13.25 -0.13 22.56
CA CYS A 93 -12.08 0.17 23.38
C CYS A 93 -10.94 -0.79 23.07
N LEU A 94 -9.72 -0.27 22.92
CA LEU A 94 -8.53 -1.08 22.69
C LEU A 94 -8.29 -2.09 23.84
N SER A 95 -8.60 -1.71 25.07
CA SER A 95 -8.54 -2.62 26.24
C SER A 95 -9.41 -3.86 26.05
N ASP A 96 -10.57 -3.70 25.42
CA ASP A 96 -11.59 -4.75 25.34
C ASP A 96 -11.31 -5.75 24.22
N ILE A 97 -10.49 -5.37 23.22
CA ILE A 97 -10.01 -6.27 22.16
C ILE A 97 -8.56 -6.70 22.33
N SER A 98 -7.89 -6.22 23.38
CA SER A 98 -6.52 -6.60 23.66
C SER A 98 -6.43 -8.10 23.99
N PRO A 99 -5.34 -8.80 23.60
CA PRO A 99 -5.14 -10.19 23.97
C PRO A 99 -5.16 -10.35 25.50
N TYR A 100 -5.94 -11.31 26.00
CA TYR A 100 -6.05 -11.64 27.41
C TYR A 100 -5.59 -13.08 27.65
N ASP A 101 -4.86 -13.31 28.74
CA ASP A 101 -4.47 -14.65 29.18
C ASP A 101 -5.64 -15.32 29.91
N GLY A 102 -6.26 -16.30 29.26
CA GLY A 102 -7.34 -17.11 29.85
C GLY A 102 -8.57 -17.25 28.97
N ALA A 103 -9.68 -17.66 29.57
CA ALA A 103 -10.95 -17.80 28.88
C ALA A 103 -11.46 -16.42 28.40
N PRO A 104 -12.08 -16.32 27.22
CA PRO A 104 -12.57 -15.05 26.69
C PRO A 104 -13.64 -14.47 27.64
N ALA A 105 -13.37 -13.27 28.15
CA ALA A 105 -14.31 -12.55 29.00
C ALA A 105 -15.52 -12.03 28.20
N GLY A 106 -16.67 -11.87 28.86
CA GLY A 106 -17.88 -11.33 28.21
C GLY A 106 -17.69 -10.00 27.46
N PRO A 107 -16.96 -9.00 28.02
CA PRO A 107 -16.63 -7.76 27.30
C PRO A 107 -15.82 -8.01 26.02
N TYR A 108 -14.85 -8.93 26.06
CA TYR A 108 -14.02 -9.27 24.90
C TYR A 108 -14.85 -9.83 23.75
N VAL A 109 -15.76 -10.78 24.03
CA VAL A 109 -16.63 -11.37 23.01
C VAL A 109 -17.51 -10.30 22.34
N ARG A 110 -18.15 -9.44 23.15
CA ARG A 110 -18.98 -8.34 22.61
C ARG A 110 -18.17 -7.34 21.78
N ALA A 111 -16.95 -7.02 22.22
CA ALA A 111 -16.05 -6.12 21.52
C ALA A 111 -15.59 -6.70 20.17
N VAL A 112 -15.26 -7.99 20.13
CA VAL A 112 -14.90 -8.73 18.90
C VAL A 112 -16.08 -8.78 17.92
N GLU A 113 -17.29 -9.06 18.42
CA GLU A 113 -18.52 -9.06 17.61
C GLU A 113 -18.84 -7.67 17.07
N ALA A 114 -18.76 -6.62 17.89
CA ALA A 114 -19.00 -5.25 17.47
C ALA A 114 -18.00 -4.78 16.41
N LEU A 115 -16.70 -5.02 16.64
CA LEU A 115 -15.62 -4.70 15.69
C LEU A 115 -15.87 -5.38 14.35
N SER A 116 -16.08 -6.70 14.40
CA SER A 116 -16.25 -7.54 13.22
C SER A 116 -17.55 -7.25 12.48
N GLY A 117 -18.64 -6.98 13.20
CA GLY A 117 -19.92 -6.58 12.65
C GLY A 117 -19.85 -5.25 11.92
N SER A 118 -19.12 -4.27 12.48
CA SER A 118 -18.88 -2.98 11.82
C SER A 118 -18.07 -3.14 10.54
N LEU A 119 -17.01 -3.95 10.57
CA LEU A 119 -16.23 -4.26 9.37
C LEU A 119 -17.06 -4.94 8.28
N MET A 120 -18.02 -5.81 8.63
CA MET A 120 -18.90 -6.46 7.63
C MET A 120 -19.96 -5.52 7.06
N LYS A 121 -20.48 -4.58 7.85
CA LYS A 121 -21.58 -3.70 7.45
C LYS A 121 -21.11 -2.40 6.80
N HIS A 122 -19.94 -1.92 7.21
CA HIS A 122 -19.46 -0.58 6.87
C HIS A 122 -18.06 -0.56 6.28
N ASN A 123 -17.35 -1.70 6.20
CA ASN A 123 -15.93 -1.78 5.80
C ASN A 123 -14.97 -0.96 6.68
N ALA A 124 -15.44 -0.42 7.81
CA ALA A 124 -14.64 0.31 8.77
C ALA A 124 -15.13 0.11 10.20
N ALA A 125 -14.27 0.41 11.16
CA ALA A 125 -14.60 0.44 12.59
C ALA A 125 -13.73 1.49 13.30
N VAL A 126 -14.14 1.90 14.51
CA VAL A 126 -13.38 2.84 15.34
C VAL A 126 -12.81 2.13 16.56
N ILE A 127 -11.50 2.22 16.75
CA ILE A 127 -10.82 1.76 17.96
C ILE A 127 -10.57 2.96 18.87
N GLU A 128 -11.10 2.90 20.10
CA GLU A 128 -10.90 3.92 21.12
C GLU A 128 -9.67 3.59 21.96
N LEU A 129 -8.75 4.55 22.03
CA LEU A 129 -7.51 4.46 22.77
C LEU A 129 -7.71 4.89 24.23
N GLY A 130 -6.87 4.35 25.12
CA GLY A 130 -6.76 4.82 26.50
C GLY A 130 -6.30 6.27 26.58
N SER A 131 -6.45 6.91 27.75
CA SER A 131 -6.13 8.33 27.94
C SER A 131 -4.65 8.66 27.67
N ALA A 132 -3.74 7.74 28.02
CA ALA A 132 -2.31 7.88 27.77
C ALA A 132 -2.00 7.81 26.26
N GLU A 133 -2.51 6.79 25.58
CA GLU A 133 -2.35 6.60 24.14
C GLU A 133 -3.00 7.72 23.33
N ALA A 134 -4.17 8.21 23.73
CA ALA A 134 -4.86 9.33 23.10
C ALA A 134 -4.05 10.64 23.21
N SER A 135 -3.37 10.85 24.34
CA SER A 135 -2.49 12.01 24.53
C SER A 135 -1.25 11.92 23.65
N LEU A 136 -0.69 10.72 23.47
CA LEU A 136 0.40 10.45 22.54
C LEU A 136 -0.02 10.71 21.09
N MET A 137 -1.20 10.27 20.66
CA MET A 137 -1.71 10.54 19.30
C MET A 137 -1.91 12.03 19.07
N ARG A 138 -2.47 12.76 20.05
CA ARG A 138 -2.61 14.22 19.97
C ARG A 138 -1.25 14.91 19.82
N CYS A 139 -0.27 14.52 20.65
CA CYS A 139 1.10 15.03 20.55
C CYS A 139 1.70 14.73 19.17
N GLY A 140 1.47 13.53 18.63
CA GLY A 140 1.92 13.12 17.30
C GLY A 140 1.34 13.93 16.15
N LEU A 141 0.04 14.22 16.18
CA LEU A 141 -0.63 15.05 15.18
C LEU A 141 -0.10 16.49 15.22
N GLU A 142 0.06 17.06 16.41
CA GLU A 142 0.65 18.41 16.57
C GLU A 142 2.11 18.45 16.11
N ALA A 143 2.91 17.45 16.50
CA ALA A 143 4.30 17.29 16.10
C ALA A 143 4.45 17.23 14.57
N ALA A 144 3.62 16.42 13.90
CA ALA A 144 3.59 16.34 12.45
C ALA A 144 3.19 17.69 11.82
N ARG A 145 2.16 18.35 12.36
CA ARG A 145 1.71 19.66 11.85
C ARG A 145 2.82 20.72 11.94
N LEU A 146 3.46 20.84 13.11
CA LEU A 146 4.58 21.77 13.33
C LEU A 146 5.77 21.45 12.43
N TYR A 147 6.07 20.17 12.23
CA TYR A 147 7.12 19.71 11.33
C TYR A 147 6.90 20.16 9.88
N PHE A 148 5.68 19.98 9.35
CA PHE A 148 5.39 20.40 7.98
C PHE A 148 5.31 21.92 7.84
N ARG A 149 4.79 22.63 8.86
CA ARG A 149 4.76 24.10 8.88
C ARG A 149 6.17 24.71 8.92
N SER A 150 7.07 24.22 9.76
CA SER A 150 8.44 24.76 9.87
C SER A 150 9.23 24.60 8.57
N ARG A 151 9.02 23.49 7.84
CA ARG A 151 9.64 23.25 6.53
C ARG A 151 9.06 24.10 5.41
N SER A 152 7.78 24.45 5.47
CA SER A 152 7.19 25.35 4.47
C SER A 152 7.73 26.78 4.56
N GLN A 153 8.20 27.21 5.74
CA GLN A 153 8.70 28.57 6.00
C GLN A 153 10.20 28.75 5.70
N ASN A 154 11.00 27.67 5.76
CA ASN A 154 12.47 27.75 5.67
C ASN A 154 13.07 27.70 4.25
N GLY A 155 12.26 27.80 3.19
CA GLY A 155 12.75 27.85 1.81
C GLY A 155 13.35 26.52 1.31
N VAL A 156 13.37 26.36 -0.01
CA VAL A 156 13.66 25.11 -0.74
C VAL A 156 15.02 24.51 -0.37
N VAL A 157 15.05 23.58 0.58
CA VAL A 157 16.15 22.62 0.72
C VAL A 157 15.93 21.52 -0.32
N LYS A 158 16.78 21.55 -1.34
CA LYS A 158 16.78 20.65 -2.50
C LYS A 158 17.13 19.22 -2.06
N GLY A 159 16.11 18.40 -1.76
CA GLY A 159 16.33 16.97 -1.52
C GLY A 159 15.25 16.22 -0.73
N CYS A 160 14.47 16.91 0.10
CA CYS A 160 13.41 16.27 0.89
C CYS A 160 12.03 16.64 0.33
N SER A 161 11.13 15.66 0.16
CA SER A 161 9.86 15.85 -0.54
C SER A 161 9.01 16.98 0.06
N SER A 162 8.93 18.09 -0.67
CA SER A 162 8.05 19.26 -0.48
C SER A 162 6.54 18.91 -0.57
N ARG A 163 6.13 17.68 -0.29
CA ARG A 163 4.79 17.14 -0.58
C ARG A 163 3.88 17.02 0.64
N GLY A 164 4.27 17.52 1.80
CA GLY A 164 3.46 17.38 3.02
C GLY A 164 3.29 15.93 3.47
N VAL A 165 4.24 15.04 3.16
CA VAL A 165 4.21 13.62 3.54
C VAL A 165 5.55 13.22 4.14
N TYR A 166 5.52 12.50 5.25
CA TYR A 166 6.68 11.95 5.94
C TYR A 166 6.42 10.47 6.26
N MET A 167 7.42 9.62 6.04
CA MET A 167 7.33 8.17 6.21
C MET A 167 8.30 7.72 7.30
N TYR A 168 7.76 7.11 8.36
CA TYR A 168 8.54 6.49 9.43
C TYR A 168 8.49 4.96 9.29
N ARG A 169 9.67 4.32 9.39
CA ARG A 169 9.80 2.86 9.50
C ARG A 169 10.75 2.54 10.64
N ALA A 170 10.30 1.69 11.55
CA ALA A 170 11.13 1.20 12.65
C ALA A 170 12.31 0.36 12.13
N GLY A 171 13.45 0.42 12.82
CA GLY A 171 14.68 -0.29 12.46
C GLY A 171 15.57 0.42 11.43
N ARG A 172 15.10 1.52 10.82
CA ARG A 172 15.99 2.39 10.02
C ARG A 172 16.81 3.29 10.94
N PRO A 173 18.12 3.44 10.72
CA PRO A 173 18.88 4.48 11.39
C PRO A 173 18.26 5.83 11.01
N VAL A 174 18.04 6.69 12.01
CA VAL A 174 17.64 8.08 11.77
C VAL A 174 18.79 8.70 10.98
N GLU A 175 18.61 8.94 9.68
CA GLU A 175 19.64 9.60 8.87
C GLU A 175 19.79 11.04 9.39
N ASP A 176 21.03 11.44 9.74
CA ASP A 176 21.38 12.73 10.38
C ASP A 176 21.01 13.99 9.58
N CYS A 177 20.44 13.83 8.38
CA CYS A 177 19.97 14.93 7.55
C CYS A 177 18.45 14.88 7.46
N ASP A 178 17.80 15.49 8.46
CA ASP A 178 16.43 16.05 8.50
C ASP A 178 15.69 15.60 9.76
N SER A 179 15.46 16.53 10.69
CA SER A 179 14.72 16.30 11.94
C SER A 179 13.42 15.53 11.66
N SER A 180 13.25 14.31 12.16
CA SER A 180 11.96 13.63 12.09
C SER A 180 10.92 14.37 12.94
N PRO A 181 9.62 14.33 12.62
CA PRO A 181 8.60 14.71 13.59
C PRO A 181 8.86 13.99 14.92
N PRO A 182 8.77 14.67 16.08
CA PRO A 182 8.96 14.00 17.35
C PRO A 182 7.88 12.92 17.58
N CYS A 183 8.18 11.95 18.44
CA CYS A 183 7.26 10.89 18.88
C CYS A 183 6.86 9.84 17.83
N MET A 184 7.40 9.87 16.59
CA MET A 184 7.03 8.90 15.54
C MET A 184 7.28 7.44 15.93
N ALA A 185 8.35 7.14 16.67
CA ALA A 185 8.64 5.80 17.17
C ALA A 185 7.57 5.29 18.15
N GLU A 186 7.14 6.15 19.09
CA GLU A 186 6.13 5.79 20.07
C GLU A 186 4.75 5.65 19.45
N ILE A 187 4.42 6.51 18.48
CA ILE A 187 3.18 6.41 17.70
C ILE A 187 3.16 5.10 16.91
N PHE A 188 4.27 4.77 16.25
CA PHE A 188 4.42 3.52 15.50
C PHE A 188 4.18 2.31 16.42
N ARG A 189 4.77 2.29 17.62
CA ARG A 189 4.56 1.24 18.61
C ARG A 189 3.10 1.16 19.10
N CYS A 190 2.50 2.31 19.39
CA CYS A 190 1.12 2.42 19.86
C CYS A 190 0.11 1.92 18.81
N MET A 191 0.19 2.44 17.59
CA MET A 191 -0.69 2.02 16.49
C MET A 191 -0.41 0.56 16.09
N GLY A 192 0.85 0.12 16.13
CA GLY A 192 1.21 -1.29 15.91
C GLY A 192 0.56 -2.24 16.92
N LYS A 193 0.54 -1.88 18.21
CA LYS A 193 -0.17 -2.65 19.25
C LYS A 193 -1.67 -2.71 18.98
N ALA A 194 -2.28 -1.58 18.60
CA ALA A 194 -3.70 -1.53 18.26
C ALA A 194 -4.03 -2.38 17.04
N ALA A 195 -3.19 -2.34 16.00
CA ALA A 195 -3.37 -3.10 14.77
C ALA A 195 -3.29 -4.62 15.02
N ARG A 196 -2.32 -5.06 15.82
CA ARG A 196 -2.19 -6.48 16.21
C ARG A 196 -3.39 -6.95 17.05
N SER A 197 -3.86 -6.13 17.99
CA SER A 197 -5.05 -6.45 18.80
C SER A 197 -6.30 -6.59 17.93
N ALA A 198 -6.49 -5.67 16.97
CA ALA A 198 -7.57 -5.74 16.00
C ALA A 198 -7.46 -6.98 15.10
N LEU A 199 -6.26 -7.34 14.65
CA LEU A 199 -6.03 -8.54 13.84
C LEU A 199 -6.34 -9.83 14.61
N CYS A 200 -5.96 -9.90 15.89
CA CYS A 200 -6.32 -10.99 16.79
C CYS A 200 -7.84 -11.11 16.97
N ALA A 201 -8.54 -9.98 17.12
CA ALA A 201 -10.00 -9.94 17.22
C ALA A 201 -10.68 -10.45 15.93
N ILE A 202 -10.19 -10.03 14.76
CA ILE A 202 -10.67 -10.52 13.45
C ILE A 202 -10.44 -12.03 13.34
N ALA A 203 -9.25 -12.53 13.72
CA ALA A 203 -8.95 -13.96 13.71
C ALA A 203 -9.93 -14.76 14.57
N ARG A 204 -10.20 -14.29 15.80
CA ARG A 204 -11.17 -14.94 16.71
C ARG A 204 -12.59 -14.97 16.14
N HIS A 205 -13.05 -13.87 15.53
CA HIS A 205 -14.37 -13.86 14.88
C HIS A 205 -14.46 -14.84 13.71
N LEU A 206 -13.35 -15.05 12.99
CA LEU A 206 -13.26 -16.05 11.93
C LEU A 206 -13.06 -17.49 12.45
N ARG A 207 -13.11 -17.71 13.78
CA ARG A 207 -12.87 -19.00 14.46
C ARG A 207 -11.46 -19.54 14.24
N LEU A 208 -10.49 -18.65 14.04
CA LEU A 208 -9.08 -18.96 13.94
C LEU A 208 -8.40 -18.82 15.30
N ARG A 209 -7.20 -19.39 15.43
CA ARG A 209 -6.32 -19.07 16.56
C ARG A 209 -5.94 -17.59 16.50
N SER A 210 -5.85 -16.93 17.65
CA SER A 210 -5.53 -15.49 17.73
C SER A 210 -4.19 -15.13 17.09
N ASP A 211 -3.23 -16.06 17.11
CA ASP A 211 -1.87 -15.92 16.61
C ASP A 211 -1.71 -16.35 15.15
N VAL A 212 -2.78 -16.74 14.45
CA VAL A 212 -2.71 -17.32 13.09
C VAL A 212 -1.96 -16.42 12.09
N PHE A 213 -2.07 -15.10 12.25
CA PHE A 213 -1.42 -14.13 11.37
C PHE A 213 -0.04 -13.70 11.83
N ASN A 214 0.45 -14.15 13.00
CA ASN A 214 1.75 -13.71 13.53
C ASN A 214 2.91 -14.08 12.60
N GLN A 215 2.80 -15.21 11.88
CA GLN A 215 3.79 -15.64 10.89
C GLN A 215 3.92 -14.70 9.69
N LEU A 216 2.92 -13.85 9.47
CA LEU A 216 2.96 -12.83 8.41
C LEU A 216 3.56 -11.52 8.89
N LEU A 217 3.71 -11.31 10.20
CA LEU A 217 4.05 -10.01 10.77
C LEU A 217 5.50 -9.95 11.23
N ASP A 218 6.04 -8.74 11.30
CA ASP A 218 7.35 -8.50 11.92
C ASP A 218 7.35 -8.94 13.39
N ASP A 219 8.50 -9.38 13.90
CA ASP A 219 8.67 -9.68 15.33
C ASP A 219 8.54 -8.42 16.18
N THR A 220 8.10 -8.58 17.43
CA THR A 220 7.97 -7.47 18.40
C THR A 220 8.60 -7.88 19.72
N PRO A 221 9.76 -7.31 20.11
CA PRO A 221 10.53 -6.26 19.41
C PRO A 221 11.17 -6.74 18.10
N LEU A 222 11.49 -5.80 17.20
CA LEU A 222 12.20 -6.09 15.96
C LEU A 222 13.61 -6.62 16.23
N PRO A 223 14.11 -7.61 15.48
CA PRO A 223 15.49 -8.07 15.59
C PRO A 223 16.50 -6.98 15.24
N ALA A 224 17.71 -7.09 15.81
CA ALA A 224 18.75 -6.08 15.62
C ALA A 224 19.17 -5.97 14.15
N GLY A 225 19.11 -4.76 13.58
CA GLY A 225 19.48 -4.49 12.19
C GLY A 225 18.39 -4.77 11.16
N GLU A 226 17.23 -5.27 11.59
CA GLU A 226 16.07 -5.46 10.71
C GLU A 226 15.20 -4.21 10.62
N VAL A 227 14.57 -4.03 9.46
CA VAL A 227 13.66 -2.91 9.19
C VAL A 227 12.25 -3.46 9.13
N SER A 228 11.33 -2.82 9.86
CA SER A 228 9.91 -3.15 9.82
C SER A 228 9.34 -3.10 8.40
N SER A 229 8.54 -4.12 8.06
CA SER A 229 7.72 -4.17 6.85
C SER A 229 6.60 -3.12 6.91
N SER A 230 6.04 -2.92 8.11
CA SER A 230 4.99 -1.93 8.39
C SER A 230 5.52 -0.50 8.38
N VAL A 231 4.64 0.47 8.07
CA VAL A 231 5.01 1.88 7.86
C VAL A 231 4.03 2.82 8.55
N LEU A 232 4.56 3.85 9.21
CA LEU A 232 3.77 4.99 9.69
C LEU A 232 3.94 6.16 8.72
N VAL A 233 2.82 6.73 8.30
CA VAL A 233 2.78 7.86 7.35
C VAL A 233 2.17 9.05 8.05
N ALA A 234 2.90 10.15 8.14
CA ALA A 234 2.38 11.44 8.55
C ALA A 234 2.09 12.30 7.32
N THR A 235 0.90 12.87 7.23
CA THR A 235 0.50 13.73 6.12
C THR A 235 -0.05 15.04 6.61
N TYR A 236 0.19 16.10 5.84
CA TYR A 236 -0.35 17.43 6.03
C TYR A 236 -0.79 17.99 4.68
N SER A 237 -2.09 18.18 4.52
CA SER A 237 -2.68 18.77 3.32
C SER A 237 -3.04 20.23 3.57
N HIS A 238 -2.51 21.13 2.75
CA HIS A 238 -2.84 22.56 2.74
C HIS A 238 -3.90 22.85 1.66
N THR A 239 -4.86 23.73 1.96
CA THR A 239 -5.97 24.13 1.07
C THR A 239 -5.54 24.77 -0.25
N SER A 240 -4.28 25.20 -0.40
CA SER A 240 -3.78 25.94 -1.58
C SER A 240 -3.03 25.11 -2.63
N LEU A 241 -2.73 23.83 -2.37
CA LEU A 241 -1.98 22.96 -3.29
C LEU A 241 -2.90 22.00 -4.04
N GLN A 242 -3.90 22.57 -4.74
CA GLN A 242 -4.61 21.85 -5.81
C GLN A 242 -3.77 21.83 -7.08
N ASN A 243 -2.67 21.06 -7.07
CA ASN A 243 -2.12 20.43 -8.27
C ASN A 243 -0.99 19.47 -7.88
N GLY A 244 -1.37 18.34 -7.28
CA GLY A 244 -0.43 17.30 -6.93
C GLY A 244 -1.16 16.12 -6.28
N LYS A 245 -0.83 14.91 -6.76
CA LYS A 245 -1.25 13.59 -6.27
C LYS A 245 -1.61 13.56 -4.77
N GLY A 246 -2.69 12.86 -4.45
CA GLY A 246 -3.24 12.72 -3.10
C GLY A 246 -2.17 12.32 -2.09
N ALA A 247 -2.23 12.90 -0.90
CA ALA A 247 -1.18 12.78 0.11
C ALA A 247 -1.24 11.46 0.91
N ILE A 248 -2.25 10.62 0.70
CA ILE A 248 -2.43 9.38 1.47
C ILE A 248 -2.07 8.15 0.64
N GLY A 249 -2.32 8.11 -0.67
CA GLY A 249 -1.76 7.13 -1.60
C GLY A 249 -1.02 7.83 -2.73
N GLY A 250 0.09 7.28 -3.21
CA GLY A 250 0.90 7.87 -4.30
C GLY A 250 0.24 7.92 -5.69
N GLY A 251 -1.09 8.10 -5.78
CA GLY A 251 -1.90 8.13 -6.99
C GLY A 251 -2.57 9.48 -7.25
N LYS A 252 -3.00 9.69 -8.49
CA LYS A 252 -3.90 10.80 -8.89
C LYS A 252 -5.28 10.55 -8.24
N LEU A 253 -6.07 11.60 -7.98
CA LEU A 253 -7.41 11.51 -7.37
C LEU A 253 -8.25 10.43 -8.07
N ALA A 254 -8.35 9.24 -7.47
CA ALA A 254 -9.11 8.16 -8.04
C ALA A 254 -10.59 8.46 -7.81
N VAL A 255 -11.33 8.73 -8.89
CA VAL A 255 -12.80 8.85 -8.87
C VAL A 255 -13.45 7.62 -8.21
N ASN A 256 -12.76 6.47 -8.23
CA ASN A 256 -13.20 5.18 -7.71
C ASN A 256 -12.68 4.82 -6.30
N GLY A 257 -11.98 5.72 -5.62
CA GLY A 257 -11.39 5.46 -4.29
C GLY A 257 -10.11 4.62 -4.31
N GLU A 258 -9.33 4.71 -3.23
CA GLU A 258 -8.09 3.96 -2.99
C GLU A 258 -8.35 2.76 -2.09
N VAL A 259 -7.60 1.67 -2.27
CA VAL A 259 -7.70 0.46 -1.45
C VAL A 259 -6.32 0.12 -0.90
N GLU A 260 -6.20 -0.07 0.41
CA GLU A 260 -4.92 -0.37 1.05
C GLU A 260 -4.37 -1.74 0.64
N LYS A 261 -3.07 -1.83 0.37
CA LYS A 261 -2.42 -3.09 -0.02
C LYS A 261 -2.17 -4.03 1.16
N GLY A 262 -1.92 -3.48 2.35
CA GLY A 262 -1.52 -4.23 3.55
C GLY A 262 -2.61 -5.12 4.16
N LEU A 263 -2.40 -5.54 5.40
CA LEU A 263 -3.39 -6.29 6.17
C LEU A 263 -4.45 -5.35 6.73
N LEU A 264 -4.02 -4.35 7.49
CA LEU A 264 -4.87 -3.36 8.15
C LEU A 264 -4.24 -1.98 8.07
N THR A 265 -5.06 -0.94 8.01
CA THR A 265 -4.60 0.44 8.14
C THR A 265 -5.39 1.14 9.25
N LEU A 266 -4.65 1.78 10.14
CA LEU A 266 -5.18 2.60 11.22
C LEU A 266 -4.93 4.07 10.91
N ILE A 267 -5.95 4.91 10.99
CA ILE A 267 -5.87 6.33 10.65
C ILE A 267 -6.34 7.15 11.85
N SER A 268 -5.51 8.11 12.26
CA SER A 268 -5.88 9.19 13.18
C SER A 268 -5.77 10.52 12.46
N SER A 269 -6.73 11.42 12.65
CA SER A 269 -6.75 12.73 11.98
C SER A 269 -7.27 13.80 12.93
N ASP A 270 -6.79 15.03 12.72
CA ASP A 270 -7.18 16.21 13.50
C ASP A 270 -8.53 16.81 13.09
N SER A 271 -8.99 16.49 11.89
CA SER A 271 -10.19 17.04 11.25
C SER A 271 -10.82 15.99 10.33
N PRO A 272 -12.16 16.00 10.18
CA PRO A 272 -12.84 15.08 9.28
C PRO A 272 -12.48 15.37 7.82
N GLY A 273 -12.55 14.34 6.99
CA GLY A 273 -12.20 14.44 5.57
C GLY A 273 -11.96 13.10 4.89
N LEU A 274 -12.36 11.98 5.48
CA LEU A 274 -12.15 10.65 4.92
C LEU A 274 -13.48 9.93 4.73
N GLN A 275 -13.77 9.57 3.48
CA GLN A 275 -14.93 8.76 3.13
C GLN A 275 -14.51 7.30 2.95
N VAL A 276 -15.37 6.38 3.39
CA VAL A 276 -15.24 4.93 3.16
C VAL A 276 -16.46 4.46 2.38
N CYS A 277 -16.25 3.52 1.47
CA CYS A 277 -17.31 2.87 0.72
C CYS A 277 -17.84 1.68 1.52
N ASP A 278 -19.15 1.65 1.81
CA ASP A 278 -19.80 0.50 2.40
C ASP A 278 -19.87 -0.68 1.40
N PRO A 279 -20.24 -1.91 1.84
CA PRO A 279 -20.40 -3.05 0.94
C PRO A 279 -21.50 -2.88 -0.12
N ASN A 280 -22.41 -1.91 0.04
CA ASN A 280 -23.47 -1.60 -0.92
C ASN A 280 -23.02 -0.59 -1.99
N GLY A 281 -21.80 -0.07 -1.91
CA GLY A 281 -21.27 0.93 -2.84
C GLY A 281 -21.54 2.38 -2.43
N HIS A 282 -22.04 2.64 -1.22
CA HIS A 282 -22.31 3.99 -0.71
C HIS A 282 -21.09 4.58 -0.01
N TRP A 283 -20.74 5.80 -0.41
CA TRP A 283 -19.69 6.58 0.23
C TRP A 283 -20.24 7.35 1.42
N TYR A 284 -19.71 7.11 2.62
CA TYR A 284 -20.07 7.84 3.83
C TYR A 284 -18.82 8.42 4.51
N LEU A 285 -18.98 9.53 5.23
CA LEU A 285 -17.89 10.15 5.98
C LEU A 285 -17.59 9.30 7.22
N ALA A 286 -16.39 8.70 7.27
CA ALA A 286 -16.02 7.72 8.27
C ALA A 286 -15.30 8.34 9.48
N ASP A 287 -14.71 9.53 9.31
CA ASP A 287 -13.93 10.22 10.34
C ASP A 287 -14.69 11.42 10.97
N CYS A 288 -16.03 11.48 10.85
CA CYS A 288 -16.91 12.52 11.42
C CYS A 288 -16.66 12.82 12.91
N SER A 289 -16.26 11.79 13.68
CA SER A 289 -16.02 11.86 15.12
C SER A 289 -14.56 11.57 15.48
N SER A 290 -13.63 11.87 14.55
CA SER A 290 -12.19 11.70 14.77
C SER A 290 -11.70 12.65 15.87
N ALA A 291 -11.68 12.15 17.11
CA ALA A 291 -10.89 12.73 18.18
C ALA A 291 -9.50 12.05 18.14
N PRO A 292 -8.43 12.69 18.64
CA PRO A 292 -7.10 12.08 18.69
C PRO A 292 -7.04 10.72 19.42
N GLY A 293 -8.02 10.41 20.28
CA GLY A 293 -8.15 9.10 20.92
C GLY A 293 -8.85 8.03 20.08
N ASN A 294 -9.29 8.33 18.86
CA ASN A 294 -10.01 7.42 17.98
C ASN A 294 -9.13 7.06 16.78
N LEU A 295 -8.99 5.76 16.51
CA LEU A 295 -8.34 5.24 15.32
C LEU A 295 -9.40 4.64 14.40
N LEU A 296 -9.50 5.16 13.18
CA LEU A 296 -10.28 4.52 12.14
C LEU A 296 -9.51 3.29 11.63
N LEU A 297 -10.15 2.13 11.68
CA LEU A 297 -9.65 0.87 11.16
C LEU A 297 -10.29 0.57 9.80
N ILE A 298 -9.44 0.30 8.80
CA ILE A 298 -9.84 -0.21 7.49
C ILE A 298 -9.04 -1.47 7.13
N THR A 299 -9.66 -2.37 6.36
CA THR A 299 -9.08 -3.64 5.91
C THR A 299 -8.38 -3.48 4.56
N GLY A 300 -7.26 -4.17 4.37
CA GLY A 300 -6.50 -4.12 3.11
C GLY A 300 -6.59 -5.40 2.27
N LYS A 301 -6.07 -5.33 1.04
CA LYS A 301 -6.07 -6.42 0.05
C LYS A 301 -5.36 -7.67 0.53
N THR A 302 -4.26 -7.53 1.27
CA THR A 302 -3.56 -8.71 1.83
C THR A 302 -4.47 -9.46 2.80
N LEU A 303 -5.19 -8.76 3.68
CA LEU A 303 -6.09 -9.43 4.63
C LEU A 303 -7.28 -10.07 3.91
N SER A 304 -7.80 -9.41 2.88
CA SER A 304 -8.83 -10.00 2.02
C SER A 304 -8.34 -11.29 1.39
N HIS A 305 -7.09 -11.35 0.94
CA HIS A 305 -6.52 -12.57 0.38
C HIS A 305 -6.35 -13.67 1.43
N THR A 306 -5.74 -13.38 2.57
CA THR A 306 -5.48 -14.39 3.62
C THR A 306 -6.73 -14.91 4.30
N THR A 307 -7.83 -14.18 4.19
CA THR A 307 -9.15 -14.59 4.70
C THR A 307 -10.05 -15.15 3.60
N ALA A 308 -9.52 -15.46 2.41
CA ALA A 308 -10.27 -15.97 1.26
C ALA A 308 -11.51 -15.12 0.89
N GLY A 309 -11.43 -13.80 1.08
CA GLY A 309 -12.51 -12.86 0.80
C GLY A 309 -13.53 -12.68 1.93
N LEU A 310 -13.40 -13.40 3.06
CA LEU A 310 -14.30 -13.23 4.22
C LEU A 310 -14.19 -11.82 4.84
N ARG A 311 -13.06 -11.15 4.64
CA ARG A 311 -12.85 -9.74 5.02
C ARG A 311 -12.47 -8.93 3.79
N PRO A 312 -13.44 -8.34 3.07
CA PRO A 312 -13.16 -7.57 1.88
C PRO A 312 -12.26 -6.37 2.21
N ALA A 313 -11.45 -5.96 1.25
CA ALA A 313 -10.64 -4.76 1.37
C ALA A 313 -11.52 -3.52 1.24
N ALA A 314 -11.32 -2.54 2.11
CA ALA A 314 -12.12 -1.32 2.14
C ALA A 314 -11.59 -0.30 1.12
N SER A 315 -12.50 0.29 0.35
CA SER A 315 -12.21 1.46 -0.48
C SER A 315 -12.42 2.74 0.33
N TYR A 316 -11.46 3.65 0.28
CA TYR A 316 -11.52 4.93 0.97
C TYR A 316 -11.04 6.08 0.06
N ARG A 317 -11.48 7.32 0.34
CA ARG A 317 -11.03 8.51 -0.39
C ARG A 317 -11.06 9.75 0.49
N ALA A 318 -10.31 10.78 0.11
CA ALA A 318 -10.45 12.09 0.72
C ALA A 318 -11.81 12.71 0.31
N SER A 319 -12.53 13.30 1.28
CA SER A 319 -13.78 14.00 1.02
C SER A 319 -13.50 15.32 0.28
N PRO A 320 -14.21 15.60 -0.83
CA PRO A 320 -14.04 16.83 -1.59
C PRO A 320 -14.49 18.08 -0.80
N ASP A 321 -15.55 17.97 0.00
CA ASP A 321 -16.22 19.13 0.61
C ASP A 321 -15.43 19.76 1.77
N TYR A 322 -14.64 18.94 2.50
CA TYR A 322 -13.82 19.40 3.63
C TYR A 322 -12.47 19.97 3.21
N SER A 323 -12.18 20.02 1.90
CA SER A 323 -10.93 20.57 1.36
C SER A 323 -11.00 22.07 1.00
N SER A 324 -12.18 22.70 1.10
CA SER A 324 -12.47 24.05 0.57
C SER A 324 -12.78 25.12 1.64
N GLY A 325 -12.65 24.81 2.93
CA GLY A 325 -12.87 25.79 4.00
C GLY A 325 -11.74 26.83 4.12
N ALA A 326 -12.02 28.09 3.78
CA ALA A 326 -11.05 29.20 3.75
C ALA A 326 -10.34 29.52 5.10
N ASN A 327 -10.74 28.90 6.22
CA ASN A 327 -10.25 29.22 7.56
C ASN A 327 -9.58 28.05 8.33
N SER A 328 -9.45 26.84 7.77
CA SER A 328 -8.79 25.72 8.47
C SER A 328 -7.30 25.64 8.12
N GLY A 329 -6.42 25.72 9.12
CA GLY A 329 -4.95 25.69 8.98
C GLY A 329 -4.35 24.35 8.56
N GLY A 330 -4.91 23.69 7.55
CA GLY A 330 -4.52 22.37 7.01
C GLY A 330 -5.05 21.19 7.83
N ARG A 331 -5.16 20.03 7.20
CA ARG A 331 -5.51 18.74 7.84
C ARG A 331 -4.26 17.90 8.03
N THR A 332 -4.01 17.48 9.26
CA THR A 332 -2.92 16.56 9.62
C THR A 332 -3.48 15.18 9.91
N SER A 333 -2.86 14.15 9.34
CA SER A 333 -3.21 12.76 9.63
C SER A 333 -1.98 11.88 9.86
N LEU A 334 -2.20 10.83 10.66
CA LEU A 334 -1.25 9.74 10.90
C LEU A 334 -1.91 8.44 10.44
N ALA A 335 -1.27 7.73 9.53
CA ALA A 335 -1.74 6.45 9.00
C ALA A 335 -0.70 5.36 9.24
N PHE A 336 -1.03 4.37 10.06
CA PHE A 336 -0.20 3.18 10.26
C PHE A 336 -0.70 2.05 9.38
N ARG A 337 0.17 1.58 8.48
CA ARG A 337 -0.09 0.44 7.58
C ARG A 337 0.59 -0.80 8.13
N LEU A 338 -0.21 -1.76 8.58
CA LEU A 338 0.25 -3.08 8.97
C LEU A 338 0.52 -3.89 7.70
N MET A 339 1.79 -4.08 7.37
CA MET A 339 2.21 -4.82 6.18
C MET A 339 2.69 -6.22 6.58
N PRO A 340 2.40 -7.24 5.76
CA PRO A 340 3.03 -8.54 5.92
C PRO A 340 4.54 -8.47 5.57
N GLN A 341 5.32 -9.42 6.08
CA GLN A 341 6.72 -9.63 5.70
C GLN A 341 6.82 -10.07 4.24
N GLY A 342 7.75 -9.48 3.48
CA GLY A 342 7.87 -9.72 2.03
C GLY A 342 8.20 -11.17 1.64
N ASN A 343 8.84 -11.93 2.54
CA ASN A 343 9.19 -13.34 2.37
C ASN A 343 8.13 -14.31 2.91
N ALA A 344 7.05 -13.82 3.55
CA ALA A 344 5.97 -14.66 4.02
C ALA A 344 5.08 -15.16 2.86
N ILE A 345 4.33 -16.22 3.12
CA ILE A 345 3.40 -16.84 2.16
C ILE A 345 1.97 -16.57 2.63
N LEU A 346 1.14 -16.05 1.72
CA LEU A 346 -0.29 -15.89 1.94
C LEU A 346 -0.99 -17.21 1.67
N ASP A 347 -1.24 -17.98 2.73
CA ASP A 347 -1.92 -19.27 2.66
C ASP A 347 -3.29 -19.21 3.35
N CYS A 348 -4.30 -19.75 2.68
CA CYS A 348 -5.67 -19.85 3.19
C CYS A 348 -5.95 -21.18 3.91
N SER A 349 -4.97 -22.10 4.02
CA SER A 349 -5.14 -23.36 4.78
C SER A 349 -5.74 -23.20 6.18
N PRO A 350 -5.36 -22.18 6.99
CA PRO A 350 -6.00 -21.97 8.30
C PRO A 350 -7.49 -21.63 8.21
N ILE A 351 -7.92 -20.97 7.13
CA ILE A 351 -9.33 -20.62 6.87
C ILE A 351 -10.13 -21.88 6.54
N ALA A 352 -9.58 -22.77 5.69
CA ALA A 352 -10.18 -24.07 5.41
C ALA A 352 -10.27 -24.94 6.66
N ALA A 353 -9.22 -24.97 7.48
CA ALA A 353 -9.19 -25.74 8.73
C ALA A 353 -10.25 -25.26 9.74
N ALA A 354 -10.63 -23.98 9.70
CA ALA A 354 -11.74 -23.44 10.49
C ALA A 354 -13.13 -23.73 9.91
N GLY A 355 -13.21 -24.46 8.79
CA GLY A 355 -14.46 -24.91 8.16
C GLY A 355 -15.06 -23.94 7.16
N HIS A 356 -14.32 -22.91 6.74
CA HIS A 356 -14.79 -21.99 5.69
C HIS A 356 -14.51 -22.53 4.29
N VAL A 357 -15.43 -22.28 3.35
CA VAL A 357 -15.26 -22.67 1.95
C VAL A 357 -14.35 -21.66 1.26
N ILE A 358 -13.24 -22.14 0.70
CA ILE A 358 -12.28 -21.30 -0.03
C ILE A 358 -12.58 -21.40 -1.53
N PRO A 359 -12.81 -20.27 -2.23
CA PRO A 359 -12.90 -20.27 -3.69
C PRO A 359 -11.59 -20.74 -4.34
N GLN A 360 -11.69 -21.46 -5.45
CA GLN A 360 -10.51 -22.02 -6.16
C GLN A 360 -9.52 -20.95 -6.65
N SER A 361 -9.92 -19.68 -6.69
CA SER A 361 -9.07 -18.55 -7.06
C SER A 361 -7.99 -18.22 -6.01
N TYR A 362 -8.16 -18.65 -4.76
CA TYR A 362 -7.19 -18.38 -3.70
C TYR A 362 -6.15 -19.50 -3.63
N VAL A 363 -4.98 -19.24 -4.18
CA VAL A 363 -3.82 -20.13 -4.13
C VAL A 363 -2.73 -19.55 -3.24
N PRO A 364 -1.88 -20.40 -2.63
CA PRO A 364 -0.71 -19.91 -1.91
C PRO A 364 0.18 -19.06 -2.81
N ILE A 365 0.47 -17.84 -2.37
CA ILE A 365 1.28 -16.85 -3.10
C ILE A 365 2.24 -16.16 -2.14
N SER A 366 3.46 -15.85 -2.57
CA SER A 366 4.38 -15.06 -1.74
C SER A 366 3.88 -13.63 -1.62
N VAL A 367 4.11 -13.01 -0.47
CA VAL A 367 3.74 -11.61 -0.22
C VAL A 367 4.38 -10.68 -1.23
N SER A 368 5.66 -10.88 -1.56
CA SER A 368 6.37 -10.07 -2.55
C SER A 368 5.67 -10.12 -3.91
N GLN A 369 5.39 -11.32 -4.42
CA GLN A 369 4.71 -11.49 -5.71
C GLN A 369 3.31 -10.87 -5.68
N PHE A 370 2.53 -11.12 -4.62
CA PHE A 370 1.19 -10.56 -4.48
C PHE A 370 1.19 -9.02 -4.47
N LEU A 371 2.11 -8.39 -3.74
CA LEU A 371 2.21 -6.93 -3.69
C LEU A 371 2.74 -6.32 -5.00
N ASP A 372 3.60 -7.03 -5.72
CA ASP A 372 4.09 -6.62 -7.04
C ASP A 372 2.97 -6.70 -8.08
N ASP A 373 2.20 -7.79 -8.10
CA ASP A 373 1.03 -7.96 -8.97
C ASP A 373 0.00 -6.85 -8.72
N LEU A 374 -0.33 -6.58 -7.45
CA LEU A 374 -1.22 -5.47 -7.08
C LEU A 374 -0.72 -4.09 -7.52
N SER A 375 0.59 -3.92 -7.62
CA SER A 375 1.20 -2.67 -8.09
C SER A 375 1.14 -2.55 -9.61
N ALA A 376 1.34 -3.65 -10.34
CA ALA A 376 1.20 -3.70 -11.79
C ALA A 376 -0.23 -3.40 -12.24
N GLU A 377 -1.25 -3.93 -11.54
CA GLU A 377 -2.67 -3.65 -11.83
C GLU A 377 -3.02 -2.16 -11.66
N GLU A 378 -2.46 -1.49 -10.65
CA GLU A 378 -2.66 -0.05 -10.43
C GLU A 378 -2.01 0.81 -11.52
N ASP A 379 -0.84 0.41 -12.02
CA ASP A 379 -0.14 1.11 -13.10
C ASP A 379 -0.86 0.96 -14.46
N VAL A 380 -1.53 -0.16 -14.70
CA VAL A 380 -2.39 -0.36 -15.88
C VAL A 380 -3.61 0.58 -15.83
N ASN A 381 -4.23 0.73 -14.65
CA ASN A 381 -5.35 1.66 -14.45
C ASN A 381 -4.96 3.14 -14.62
N CYS A 382 -3.70 3.51 -14.39
CA CYS A 382 -3.20 4.88 -14.57
C CYS A 382 -2.98 5.29 -16.03
N ASN A 383 -2.93 4.34 -16.98
CA ASN A 383 -2.64 4.61 -18.39
C ASN A 383 -3.90 4.69 -19.29
N ARG A 384 -5.10 4.66 -18.70
CA ARG A 384 -6.35 4.85 -19.44
C ARG A 384 -6.63 6.36 -19.57
N PRO A 385 -6.62 6.96 -20.79
CA PRO A 385 -7.06 8.33 -20.93
C PRO A 385 -8.55 8.42 -20.58
N ASP A 386 -8.85 9.36 -19.69
CA ASP A 386 -10.18 9.72 -19.21
C ASP A 386 -11.14 9.89 -20.41
N ASN A 387 -12.07 8.95 -20.57
CA ASN A 387 -13.36 9.21 -21.20
C ASN A 387 -14.42 8.92 -20.14
N THR A 388 -14.82 10.01 -19.49
CA THR A 388 -15.93 10.11 -18.57
C THR A 388 -17.23 9.79 -19.32
N TYR A 389 -17.76 8.60 -19.12
CA TYR A 389 -19.18 8.41 -18.80
C TYR A 389 -19.28 7.20 -17.85
N VAL A 390 -20.10 7.40 -16.83
CA VAL A 390 -20.15 6.70 -15.54
C VAL A 390 -20.36 5.18 -15.68
N ALA A 391 -19.60 4.39 -14.92
CA ALA A 391 -19.92 2.99 -14.64
C ALA A 391 -19.79 2.77 -13.13
N GLN A 392 -20.93 2.77 -12.45
CA GLN A 392 -21.08 2.31 -11.07
C GLN A 392 -21.80 0.96 -11.15
N ASN A 393 -21.13 -0.08 -10.62
CA ASN A 393 -21.59 -1.44 -10.32
C ASN A 393 -21.77 -2.49 -11.45
N ASP A 394 -21.43 -3.72 -11.03
CA ASP A 394 -22.00 -5.04 -11.40
C ASP A 394 -21.50 -5.86 -12.61
N VAL A 395 -20.99 -7.07 -12.26
CA VAL A 395 -21.24 -8.45 -12.77
C VAL A 395 -21.39 -8.75 -14.27
N ASN A 396 -21.54 -7.79 -15.17
CA ASN A 396 -21.71 -8.06 -16.60
C ASN A 396 -20.57 -7.39 -17.38
N LYS A 397 -19.74 -8.20 -18.05
CA LYS A 397 -18.87 -7.68 -19.13
C LYS A 397 -19.80 -7.12 -20.20
N GLU A 398 -20.03 -5.80 -20.18
CA GLU A 398 -20.69 -5.13 -21.29
C GLU A 398 -19.81 -5.33 -22.54
N PRO A 399 -20.36 -5.95 -23.60
CA PRO A 399 -19.59 -6.21 -24.81
C PRO A 399 -19.06 -4.87 -25.36
N SER A 400 -17.77 -4.82 -25.71
CA SER A 400 -17.18 -3.60 -26.26
C SER A 400 -18.01 -3.11 -27.45
N LEU A 401 -18.09 -1.80 -27.68
CA LEU A 401 -18.84 -1.24 -28.82
C LEU A 401 -18.40 -1.87 -30.16
N ARG A 402 -17.11 -2.23 -30.27
CA ARG A 402 -16.58 -3.02 -31.37
C ARG A 402 -17.18 -4.42 -31.44
N SER A 403 -17.26 -5.13 -30.31
CA SER A 403 -17.91 -6.45 -30.22
C SER A 403 -19.41 -6.40 -30.52
N VAL A 404 -20.11 -5.32 -30.17
CA VAL A 404 -21.55 -5.16 -30.42
C VAL A 404 -21.82 -4.89 -31.90
N LEU A 405 -20.93 -4.14 -32.56
CA LEU A 405 -21.06 -3.78 -33.98
C LEU A 405 -20.33 -4.73 -34.93
N SER A 406 -19.85 -5.87 -34.41
CA SER A 406 -19.18 -6.91 -35.19
C SER A 406 -20.00 -8.19 -35.20
N ASP A 407 -19.93 -8.91 -36.31
CA ASP A 407 -20.46 -10.27 -36.44
C ASP A 407 -19.70 -11.21 -35.48
N PRO A 408 -20.38 -11.89 -34.53
CA PRO A 408 -19.72 -12.76 -33.56
C PRO A 408 -19.04 -13.99 -34.16
N LEU A 409 -19.32 -14.37 -35.41
CA LEU A 409 -18.59 -15.46 -36.09
C LEU A 409 -17.36 -14.99 -36.88
N SER A 410 -17.49 -13.93 -37.69
CA SER A 410 -16.37 -13.45 -38.51
C SER A 410 -15.49 -12.42 -37.80
N GLY A 411 -16.00 -11.76 -36.75
CA GLY A 411 -15.39 -10.58 -36.14
C GLY A 411 -15.43 -9.33 -37.04
N ALA A 412 -15.98 -9.43 -38.25
CA ALA A 412 -16.10 -8.30 -39.18
C ALA A 412 -17.17 -7.32 -38.69
N PHE A 413 -16.97 -6.02 -38.93
CA PHE A 413 -17.98 -5.01 -38.64
C PHE A 413 -19.23 -5.24 -39.49
N LEU A 414 -20.41 -4.98 -38.90
CA LEU A 414 -21.73 -5.19 -39.51
C LEU A 414 -22.07 -4.14 -40.60
N GLU A 415 -21.12 -3.85 -41.50
CA GLU A 415 -21.28 -2.95 -42.65
C GLU A 415 -22.27 -3.49 -43.70
N ASP A 416 -22.61 -4.78 -43.61
CA ASP A 416 -23.58 -5.48 -44.45
C ASP A 416 -24.87 -5.85 -43.70
N ALA A 417 -25.13 -5.29 -42.51
CA ALA A 417 -26.28 -5.65 -41.68
C ALA A 417 -27.63 -5.62 -42.43
N VAL A 418 -28.40 -6.69 -42.30
CA VAL A 418 -29.75 -6.87 -42.87
C VAL A 418 -30.71 -7.26 -41.76
N VAL A 419 -31.89 -6.65 -41.77
CA VAL A 419 -33.04 -7.02 -40.93
C VAL A 419 -33.78 -8.19 -41.57
N VAL A 420 -33.99 -9.26 -40.81
CA VAL A 420 -34.78 -10.43 -41.23
C VAL A 420 -36.25 -10.26 -40.81
N SER A 421 -37.15 -11.12 -41.29
CA SER A 421 -38.60 -11.04 -41.06
C SER A 421 -39.03 -10.89 -39.58
N CYS A 422 -38.26 -11.44 -38.64
CA CYS A 422 -38.53 -11.30 -37.20
C CYS A 422 -38.04 -9.98 -36.57
N GLY A 423 -37.48 -9.06 -37.36
CA GLY A 423 -37.00 -7.75 -36.90
C GLY A 423 -35.57 -7.71 -36.37
N HIS A 424 -34.88 -8.85 -36.25
CA HIS A 424 -33.47 -8.90 -35.84
C HIS A 424 -32.52 -8.60 -37.00
N SER A 425 -31.36 -8.01 -36.69
CA SER A 425 -30.35 -7.68 -37.69
C SER A 425 -29.16 -8.62 -37.63
N PHE A 426 -28.70 -9.10 -38.79
CA PHE A 426 -27.52 -9.94 -38.92
C PHE A 426 -26.63 -9.41 -40.06
N GLY A 427 -25.33 -9.60 -39.94
CA GLY A 427 -24.34 -9.34 -40.99
C GLY A 427 -23.29 -10.45 -41.03
N GLY A 428 -22.42 -10.42 -42.03
CA GLY A 428 -21.31 -11.35 -42.17
C GLY A 428 -21.72 -12.83 -42.18
N LEU A 429 -20.97 -13.65 -41.46
CA LEU A 429 -21.16 -15.10 -41.42
C LEU A 429 -22.40 -15.49 -40.60
N MET A 430 -22.83 -14.67 -39.63
CA MET A 430 -24.09 -14.91 -38.94
C MET A 430 -25.31 -14.76 -39.84
N LEU A 431 -25.33 -13.76 -40.73
CA LEU A 431 -26.41 -13.63 -41.70
C LEU A 431 -26.49 -14.87 -42.61
N ARG A 432 -25.35 -15.36 -43.10
CA ARG A 432 -25.30 -16.58 -43.92
C ARG A 432 -25.84 -17.80 -43.17
N ARG A 433 -25.42 -18.01 -41.92
CA ARG A 433 -25.93 -19.12 -41.09
C ARG A 433 -27.44 -19.03 -40.89
N VAL A 434 -27.96 -17.83 -40.63
CA VAL A 434 -29.38 -17.58 -40.40
C VAL A 434 -30.22 -17.89 -41.65
N LEU A 435 -29.72 -17.55 -42.85
CA LEU A 435 -30.37 -17.89 -44.12
C LEU A 435 -30.30 -19.39 -44.42
N ASP A 436 -29.14 -20.02 -44.24
CA ASP A 436 -28.95 -21.47 -44.46
C ASP A 436 -29.86 -22.31 -43.55
N MET A 437 -30.06 -21.87 -42.30
CA MET A 437 -30.93 -22.52 -41.33
C MET A 437 -32.40 -22.13 -41.46
N SER A 438 -32.74 -21.10 -42.24
CA SER A 438 -34.08 -20.50 -42.35
C SER A 438 -34.72 -20.14 -40.99
N ARG A 439 -33.90 -19.86 -39.97
CA ARG A 439 -34.33 -19.62 -38.58
C ARG A 439 -33.44 -18.57 -37.90
N CYS A 440 -34.06 -17.69 -37.11
CA CYS A 440 -33.38 -16.66 -36.34
C CYS A 440 -32.59 -17.26 -35.17
N THR A 441 -31.31 -16.92 -35.01
CA THR A 441 -30.49 -17.42 -33.88
C THR A 441 -30.80 -16.74 -32.54
N LEU A 442 -31.54 -15.63 -32.53
CA LEU A 442 -31.88 -14.87 -31.33
C LEU A 442 -33.26 -15.25 -30.76
N CYS A 443 -34.28 -15.33 -31.61
CA CYS A 443 -35.66 -15.65 -31.19
C CYS A 443 -36.22 -16.96 -31.76
N ASN A 444 -35.43 -17.68 -32.58
CA ASN A 444 -35.81 -18.97 -33.18
C ASN A 444 -37.04 -18.97 -34.11
N ALA A 445 -37.49 -17.78 -34.53
CA ALA A 445 -38.55 -17.61 -35.54
C ALA A 445 -38.07 -18.03 -36.94
N GLU A 446 -38.98 -18.55 -37.77
CA GLU A 446 -38.72 -18.89 -39.18
C GLU A 446 -38.49 -17.62 -40.01
N ILE A 447 -37.53 -17.69 -40.93
CA ILE A 447 -37.12 -16.55 -41.75
C ILE A 447 -37.42 -16.80 -43.20
N GLU A 448 -38.16 -15.89 -43.81
CA GLU A 448 -38.39 -15.85 -45.25
C GLU A 448 -37.22 -15.13 -45.94
N ALA A 449 -36.44 -15.86 -46.73
CA ALA A 449 -35.26 -15.33 -47.42
C ALA A 449 -35.56 -14.19 -48.43
N GLY A 450 -36.83 -13.99 -48.81
CA GLY A 450 -37.27 -12.94 -49.72
C GLY A 450 -37.49 -11.56 -49.08
N SER A 451 -37.55 -11.46 -47.75
CA SER A 451 -37.87 -10.21 -47.03
C SER A 451 -36.66 -9.66 -46.26
N LEU A 452 -35.55 -9.47 -46.98
CA LEU A 452 -34.31 -8.93 -46.42
C LEU A 452 -34.22 -7.41 -46.63
N VAL A 453 -34.30 -6.66 -45.53
CA VAL A 453 -34.24 -5.19 -45.56
C VAL A 453 -32.89 -4.71 -45.04
N PRO A 454 -32.11 -3.90 -45.77
CA PRO A 454 -30.86 -3.34 -45.26
C PRO A 454 -31.05 -2.49 -44.00
N ASN A 455 -30.23 -2.71 -42.97
CA ASN A 455 -30.22 -1.85 -41.78
C ASN A 455 -29.20 -0.71 -41.95
N TYR A 456 -29.61 0.37 -42.63
CA TYR A 456 -28.71 1.50 -42.91
C TYR A 456 -28.13 2.17 -41.67
N ALA A 457 -28.88 2.21 -40.56
CA ALA A 457 -28.42 2.80 -39.30
C ALA A 457 -27.27 1.98 -38.68
N LEU A 458 -27.45 0.66 -38.59
CA LEU A 458 -26.43 -0.23 -38.04
C LEU A 458 -25.17 -0.28 -38.93
N ARG A 459 -25.35 -0.30 -40.25
CA ARG A 459 -24.23 -0.22 -41.20
C ARG A 459 -23.43 1.07 -41.06
N ALA A 460 -24.12 2.22 -40.94
CA ALA A 460 -23.48 3.52 -40.75
C ALA A 460 -22.72 3.60 -39.42
N ALA A 461 -23.29 3.06 -38.34
CA ALA A 461 -22.63 2.98 -37.04
C ALA A 461 -21.37 2.11 -37.09
N ALA A 462 -21.46 0.91 -37.69
CA ALA A 462 -20.33 0.00 -37.84
C ALA A 462 -19.21 0.61 -38.69
N ALA A 463 -19.56 1.27 -39.80
CA ALA A 463 -18.59 1.96 -40.66
C ALA A 463 -17.90 3.14 -39.97
N ALA A 464 -18.63 3.93 -39.17
CA ALA A 464 -18.06 5.06 -38.43
C ALA A 464 -17.01 4.60 -37.41
N VAL A 465 -17.31 3.52 -36.68
CA VAL A 465 -16.40 2.94 -35.68
C VAL A 465 -15.17 2.31 -36.33
N LYS A 466 -15.36 1.58 -37.44
CA LYS A 466 -14.26 1.04 -38.23
C LYS A 466 -13.33 2.14 -38.75
N ASN A 467 -13.88 3.22 -39.30
CA ASN A 467 -13.08 4.35 -39.80
C ASN A 467 -12.27 5.04 -38.70
N GLU A 468 -12.84 5.18 -37.50
CA GLU A 468 -12.11 5.73 -36.34
C GLU A 468 -11.00 4.79 -35.86
N ASP A 469 -11.25 3.48 -35.81
CA ASP A 469 -10.24 2.46 -35.50
C ASP A 469 -9.11 2.44 -36.54
N ASP A 470 -9.45 2.49 -37.83
CA ASP A 470 -8.48 2.58 -38.92
C ASP A 470 -7.67 3.88 -38.83
N ARG A 471 -8.31 5.02 -38.55
CA ARG A 471 -7.63 6.32 -38.38
C ARG A 471 -6.65 6.28 -37.21
N ARG A 472 -6.99 5.61 -36.11
CA ARG A 472 -6.09 5.37 -34.98
C ARG A 472 -4.92 4.47 -35.36
N LEU A 473 -5.16 3.41 -36.13
CA LEU A 473 -4.10 2.52 -36.63
C LEU A 473 -3.15 3.25 -37.58
N PHE A 474 -3.67 4.04 -38.53
CA PHE A 474 -2.88 4.87 -39.45
C PHE A 474 -2.14 6.00 -38.74
N TYR A 475 -2.73 6.65 -37.74
CA TYR A 475 -2.07 7.66 -36.92
C TYR A 475 -0.89 7.06 -36.12
N ASN A 476 -1.09 5.88 -35.52
CA ASN A 476 -0.02 5.16 -34.83
C ASN A 476 1.07 4.66 -35.79
N ALA A 477 0.70 4.21 -36.99
CA ALA A 477 1.65 3.80 -38.03
C ALA A 477 2.46 4.99 -38.57
N THR A 478 1.84 6.14 -38.79
CA THR A 478 2.52 7.37 -39.23
C THR A 478 3.42 7.95 -38.14
N LEU A 479 3.06 7.84 -36.86
CA LEU A 479 3.95 8.16 -35.75
C LEU A 479 5.16 7.23 -35.66
N ARG A 480 4.96 5.92 -35.88
CA ARG A 480 6.05 4.94 -35.95
C ARG A 480 6.96 5.19 -37.16
N LYS A 481 6.39 5.52 -38.32
CA LYS A 481 7.12 5.89 -39.55
C LYS A 481 7.93 7.17 -39.33
N ARG A 482 7.36 8.22 -38.73
CA ARG A 482 8.10 9.45 -38.35
C ARG A 482 9.24 9.17 -37.37
N ARG A 483 9.06 8.26 -36.41
CA ARG A 483 10.12 7.86 -35.47
C ARG A 483 11.25 7.09 -36.16
N LYS A 484 10.93 6.31 -37.19
CA LYS A 484 11.90 5.59 -38.03
C LYS A 484 12.66 6.54 -38.98
N GLU A 485 11.94 7.43 -39.67
CA GLU A 485 12.53 8.44 -40.57
C GLU A 485 13.37 9.47 -39.82
N MET A 486 12.97 9.87 -38.60
CA MET A 486 13.79 10.71 -37.71
C MET A 486 15.08 10.01 -37.30
N GLY A 487 15.03 8.68 -37.08
CA GLY A 487 16.21 7.84 -36.81
C GLY A 487 17.18 7.77 -37.99
N ASP A 488 16.65 7.54 -39.19
CA ASP A 488 17.45 7.49 -40.43
C ASP A 488 18.05 8.87 -40.80
N HIS A 489 17.35 9.97 -40.53
CA HIS A 489 17.87 11.32 -40.78
C HIS A 489 19.01 11.70 -39.82
N THR A 490 18.97 11.25 -38.55
CA THR A 490 20.11 11.39 -37.62
C THR A 490 21.33 10.57 -38.03
N ASP A 491 21.17 9.42 -38.69
CA ASP A 491 22.31 8.63 -39.19
C ASP A 491 22.89 9.19 -40.50
N SER A 492 22.07 9.79 -41.36
CA SER A 492 22.54 10.45 -42.57
C SER A 492 23.27 11.78 -42.27
N MET A 493 22.80 12.56 -41.30
CA MET A 493 23.51 13.78 -40.83
C MET A 493 24.83 13.47 -40.10
N LYS A 494 24.91 12.35 -39.36
CA LYS A 494 26.17 11.91 -38.71
C LYS A 494 27.25 11.47 -39.69
N ARG A 495 26.88 10.98 -40.88
CA ARG A 495 27.85 10.64 -41.94
C ARG A 495 28.34 11.88 -42.68
N GLN A 496 27.50 12.90 -42.86
CA GLN A 496 27.86 14.13 -43.56
C GLN A 496 28.67 15.12 -42.68
N HIS A 497 28.51 15.06 -41.35
CA HIS A 497 29.23 15.92 -40.40
C HIS A 497 30.68 15.47 -40.10
N ARG A 498 31.17 14.34 -40.65
CA ARG A 498 32.56 13.91 -40.43
C ARG A 498 33.60 14.55 -41.37
N GLU A 499 33.18 15.35 -42.34
CA GLU A 499 34.11 15.87 -43.36
C GLU A 499 34.34 17.38 -43.33
N ASN A 500 33.79 18.13 -42.36
CA ASN A 500 34.12 19.56 -42.27
C ASN A 500 34.36 20.04 -40.83
N VAL A 501 35.65 20.29 -40.57
CA VAL A 501 36.22 21.44 -39.85
C VAL A 501 35.88 21.58 -38.36
N ASP A 502 36.81 21.07 -37.55
CA ASP A 502 37.66 21.82 -36.60
C ASP A 502 37.13 23.05 -35.83
N ILE A 503 37.52 23.08 -34.55
CA ILE A 503 37.58 24.22 -33.59
C ILE A 503 36.34 24.48 -32.70
N ALA A 504 36.68 24.54 -31.39
CA ALA A 504 35.99 25.18 -30.26
C ALA A 504 34.86 24.43 -29.51
N ALA A 505 35.27 23.92 -28.34
CA ALA A 505 34.71 24.13 -27.01
C ALA A 505 33.19 24.03 -26.74
N ALA A 506 32.92 23.26 -25.67
CA ALA A 506 31.84 23.42 -24.69
C ALA A 506 30.44 22.83 -25.01
N ASP A 507 30.22 21.65 -24.41
CA ASP A 507 29.21 21.39 -23.38
C ASP A 507 27.75 20.99 -23.76
N GLY A 508 27.35 19.82 -23.24
CA GLY A 508 25.97 19.30 -23.11
C GLY A 508 25.32 18.76 -24.40
N LEU A 509 24.61 17.62 -24.48
CA LEU A 509 23.95 16.83 -23.44
C LEU A 509 23.43 15.52 -24.09
N HIS A 510 24.10 14.38 -23.85
CA HIS A 510 23.52 13.05 -24.09
C HIS A 510 23.70 12.19 -22.83
N ARG A 511 22.71 12.22 -21.93
CA ARG A 511 22.62 11.28 -20.80
C ARG A 511 22.10 9.92 -21.29
N GLY A 512 22.97 9.18 -21.97
CA GLY A 512 23.03 7.72 -21.80
C GLY A 512 24.07 7.42 -20.72
N VAL A 513 23.97 6.30 -20.01
CA VAL A 513 25.08 5.83 -19.15
C VAL A 513 26.23 5.48 -20.09
N GLN A 514 27.12 6.44 -20.33
CA GLN A 514 28.34 6.21 -21.09
C GLN A 514 29.22 5.29 -20.25
N TYR A 515 29.65 4.19 -20.85
CA TYR A 515 30.59 3.26 -20.26
C TYR A 515 31.98 3.63 -20.77
N PRO A 516 32.79 4.39 -20.00
CA PRO A 516 34.04 4.96 -20.49
C PRO A 516 35.18 3.95 -20.60
N PHE A 517 34.96 2.70 -20.18
CA PHE A 517 35.96 1.63 -20.23
C PHE A 517 35.40 0.35 -20.88
N SER A 518 36.28 -0.36 -21.60
CA SER A 518 36.03 -1.64 -22.26
C SER A 518 36.42 -2.83 -21.39
N VAL A 519 35.84 -4.00 -21.66
CA VAL A 519 36.30 -5.26 -21.06
C VAL A 519 37.74 -5.54 -21.51
N ASN A 520 38.57 -6.06 -20.61
CA ASN A 520 40.01 -6.25 -20.71
C ASN A 520 40.86 -4.96 -20.74
N GLU A 521 40.27 -3.80 -20.42
CA GLU A 521 41.02 -2.56 -20.28
C GLU A 521 41.70 -2.46 -18.90
N LYS A 522 42.96 -2.02 -18.90
CA LYS A 522 43.75 -1.79 -17.68
C LYS A 522 43.41 -0.42 -17.09
N VAL A 523 42.96 -0.40 -15.85
CA VAL A 523 42.52 0.82 -15.15
C VAL A 523 43.17 0.94 -13.77
N MET A 524 43.29 2.16 -13.28
CA MET A 524 43.77 2.48 -11.94
C MET A 524 42.60 2.84 -11.05
N ILE A 525 42.54 2.24 -9.85
CA ILE A 525 41.49 2.52 -8.88
C ILE A 525 41.86 3.79 -8.12
N LYS A 526 41.17 4.91 -8.37
CA LYS A 526 41.35 6.18 -7.65
C LYS A 526 40.54 6.27 -6.35
N GLY A 527 39.49 5.46 -6.23
CA GLY A 527 38.61 5.46 -5.09
C GLY A 527 37.61 6.62 -5.04
N ASN A 528 36.64 6.48 -4.14
CA ASN A 528 35.65 7.48 -3.73
C ASN A 528 35.33 7.24 -2.24
N ARG A 529 34.42 8.01 -1.63
CA ARG A 529 34.03 7.84 -0.21
C ARG A 529 33.50 6.43 0.17
N ARG A 530 33.20 5.58 -0.82
CA ARG A 530 32.68 4.20 -0.65
C ARG A 530 33.67 3.12 -1.13
N THR A 531 34.84 3.51 -1.62
CA THR A 531 35.86 2.56 -2.09
C THR A 531 36.81 2.26 -0.94
N PRO A 532 36.98 0.99 -0.54
CA PRO A 532 37.94 0.63 0.50
C PRO A 532 39.36 1.08 0.14
N GLU A 533 40.05 1.73 1.08
CA GLU A 533 41.40 2.27 0.87
C GLU A 533 42.41 1.23 0.37
N LYS A 534 42.23 -0.04 0.80
CA LYS A 534 43.04 -1.19 0.36
C LYS A 534 43.07 -1.44 -1.16
N PHE A 535 42.15 -0.83 -1.91
CA PHE A 535 42.06 -0.95 -3.36
C PHE A 535 42.49 0.32 -4.09
N VAL A 536 42.60 1.46 -3.38
CA VAL A 536 42.99 2.73 -3.97
C VAL A 536 44.48 2.68 -4.34
N GLY A 537 44.82 3.19 -5.53
CA GLY A 537 46.17 3.18 -6.09
C GLY A 537 46.55 1.86 -6.77
N LYS A 538 45.73 0.80 -6.69
CA LYS A 538 46.02 -0.47 -7.36
C LYS A 538 45.58 -0.45 -8.82
N GLU A 539 46.36 -1.13 -9.65
CA GLU A 539 46.00 -1.42 -11.03
C GLU A 539 45.06 -2.62 -11.10
N ALA A 540 44.09 -2.58 -11.99
CA ALA A 540 43.14 -3.67 -12.17
C ALA A 540 42.72 -3.78 -13.64
N ILE A 541 42.27 -4.97 -14.04
CA ILE A 541 41.72 -5.23 -15.38
C ILE A 541 40.22 -5.38 -15.26
N ILE A 542 39.48 -4.75 -16.16
CA ILE A 542 38.03 -4.90 -16.24
C ILE A 542 37.70 -6.28 -16.81
N THR A 543 37.03 -7.12 -16.04
CA THR A 543 36.63 -8.46 -16.47
C THR A 543 35.21 -8.50 -17.01
N SER A 544 34.32 -7.64 -16.49
CA SER A 544 32.97 -7.51 -17.03
C SER A 544 32.36 -6.13 -16.76
N GLN A 545 31.49 -5.70 -17.66
CA GLN A 545 30.66 -4.51 -17.52
C GLN A 545 29.32 -4.88 -16.87
N CYS A 546 28.97 -4.20 -15.79
CA CYS A 546 27.72 -4.38 -15.06
C CYS A 546 26.78 -3.18 -15.32
N LEU A 547 25.50 -3.33 -14.99
CA LEU A 547 24.50 -2.27 -15.16
C LEU A 547 24.87 -1.00 -14.38
N ASN A 548 24.35 0.15 -14.83
CA ASN A 548 24.48 1.46 -14.15
C ASN A 548 25.93 1.96 -13.97
N GLY A 549 26.82 1.63 -14.90
CA GLY A 549 28.21 2.10 -14.89
C GLY A 549 29.10 1.42 -13.84
N TRP A 550 28.75 0.22 -13.41
CA TRP A 550 29.57 -0.62 -12.54
C TRP A 550 30.46 -1.55 -13.37
N TYR A 551 31.64 -1.88 -12.86
CA TYR A 551 32.58 -2.81 -13.48
C TYR A 551 33.02 -3.84 -12.46
N LEU A 552 33.19 -5.09 -12.90
CA LEU A 552 33.94 -6.09 -12.16
C LEU A 552 35.40 -5.97 -12.57
N LEU A 553 36.26 -5.82 -11.58
CA LEU A 553 37.69 -5.62 -11.76
C LEU A 553 38.45 -6.78 -11.12
N LYS A 554 39.52 -7.21 -11.77
CA LYS A 554 40.52 -8.12 -11.21
C LYS A 554 41.80 -7.34 -10.93
N ILE A 555 42.18 -7.26 -9.65
CA ILE A 555 43.34 -6.47 -9.22
C ILE A 555 44.63 -7.16 -9.69
N ILE A 556 45.50 -6.40 -10.36
CA ILE A 556 46.82 -6.84 -10.78
C ILE A 556 47.72 -6.88 -9.54
N GLY A 557 48.32 -8.04 -9.27
CA GLY A 557 49.13 -8.29 -8.08
C GLY A 557 48.44 -9.19 -7.05
N SER A 558 47.23 -8.83 -6.57
CA SER A 558 46.52 -9.67 -5.58
C SER A 558 45.58 -10.70 -6.20
N GLY A 559 45.15 -10.51 -7.46
CA GLY A 559 44.22 -11.42 -8.14
C GLY A 559 42.77 -11.36 -7.61
N GLU A 560 42.49 -10.50 -6.63
CA GLU A 560 41.17 -10.32 -6.03
C GLU A 560 40.19 -9.67 -7.02
N ASN A 561 38.93 -10.10 -6.98
CA ASN A 561 37.85 -9.52 -7.78
C ASN A 561 37.06 -8.51 -6.94
N VAL A 562 36.87 -7.29 -7.46
CA VAL A 562 36.14 -6.21 -6.79
C VAL A 562 35.17 -5.53 -7.76
N ARG A 563 33.98 -5.16 -7.30
CA ARG A 563 33.01 -4.39 -8.09
C ARG A 563 33.11 -2.91 -7.73
N LEU A 564 33.43 -2.06 -8.69
CA LEU A 564 33.53 -0.60 -8.50
C LEU A 564 32.81 0.15 -9.62
N GLN A 565 32.31 1.33 -9.28
CA GLN A 565 31.68 2.22 -10.25
C GLN A 565 32.74 2.94 -11.09
N TYR A 566 32.42 3.26 -12.35
CA TYR A 566 33.32 3.93 -13.30
C TYR A 566 33.99 5.21 -12.74
N ARG A 567 33.31 5.92 -11.83
CA ARG A 567 33.81 7.14 -11.19
C ARG A 567 35.00 6.91 -10.25
N SER A 568 35.16 5.68 -9.76
CA SER A 568 36.30 5.28 -8.92
C SER A 568 37.51 4.82 -9.76
N LEU A 569 37.40 4.82 -11.09
CA LEU A 569 38.39 4.28 -12.01
C LEU A 569 38.99 5.39 -12.87
N ARG A 570 40.27 5.25 -13.23
CA ARG A 570 40.96 6.11 -14.20
C ARG A 570 41.65 5.22 -15.25
N LYS A 571 41.59 5.64 -16.51
CA LYS A 571 42.30 4.98 -17.61
C LYS A 571 43.81 5.13 -17.40
N ILE A 572 44.55 4.03 -17.47
CA ILE A 572 46.01 4.10 -17.52
C ILE A 572 46.35 4.43 -18.97
N LEU A 573 46.83 5.64 -19.22
CA LEU A 573 47.42 5.99 -20.50
C LEU A 573 48.81 5.34 -20.53
N SER A 574 49.01 4.40 -21.44
CA SER A 574 50.32 3.83 -21.74
C SER A 574 51.21 4.94 -22.33
N SER A 575 52.06 5.52 -21.48
CA SER A 575 53.16 6.39 -21.90
C SER A 575 54.35 5.50 -22.27
N GLU A 576 54.24 4.78 -23.37
CA GLU A 576 55.35 4.09 -24.03
C GLU A 576 55.40 4.57 -25.49
N ALA A 577 55.69 5.86 -25.63
CA ALA A 577 56.20 6.49 -26.83
C ALA A 577 56.57 7.95 -26.45
N ILE A 578 57.72 8.12 -25.80
CA ILE A 578 58.66 9.27 -25.76
C ILE A 578 59.57 9.02 -24.54
N GLU A 579 60.34 7.93 -24.57
CA GLU A 579 61.59 7.84 -23.82
C GLU A 579 62.56 6.94 -24.60
N ASP A 580 62.65 7.18 -25.92
CA ASP A 580 63.66 6.54 -26.77
C ASP A 580 64.25 7.51 -27.82
N ARG A 581 64.32 8.79 -27.42
CA ARG A 581 65.22 9.79 -28.00
C ARG A 581 65.67 10.70 -26.88
N CYS A 582 66.77 10.36 -26.21
CA CYS A 582 67.96 11.20 -26.14
C CYS A 582 68.92 10.64 -25.07
N ALA A 583 69.73 9.64 -25.43
CA ALA A 583 71.03 9.46 -24.80
C ALA A 583 72.08 10.02 -25.75
N SER A 584 72.35 11.33 -25.63
CA SER A 584 73.66 11.93 -25.97
C SER A 584 73.69 13.39 -25.51
N GLN A 585 74.31 13.65 -24.36
CA GLN A 585 75.08 14.88 -24.21
C GLN A 585 76.31 14.78 -25.12
N PRO A 586 76.81 15.89 -25.67
CA PRO A 586 77.87 16.59 -24.94
C PRO A 586 77.79 18.13 -24.97
N ILE A 587 78.15 18.69 -23.81
CA ILE A 587 79.10 19.81 -23.64
C ILE A 587 78.71 21.18 -24.22
N GLN A 588 78.42 22.08 -23.27
CA GLN A 588 78.60 23.53 -23.41
C GLN A 588 80.06 23.88 -23.68
N ASN A 589 80.27 24.74 -24.68
CA ASN A 589 81.36 25.70 -24.77
C ASN A 589 80.66 27.06 -25.02
N SER A 590 81.03 28.22 -24.50
CA SER A 590 81.96 28.67 -23.47
C SER A 590 81.59 30.15 -23.25
N SER A 591 81.59 30.63 -22.01
CA SER A 591 82.07 31.96 -21.54
C SER A 591 81.45 32.27 -20.19
#